data_AF-A0A939F092-F1
#
_entry.id   AF-A0A939F092-F1
#
_cell.length_a   1.000
_cell.length_b   1.000
_cell.length_c   1.000
_cell.angle_alpha   90.00
_cell.angle_beta   90.00
_cell.angle_gamma   90.00
#
_symmetry.space_group_name_H-M   'P 1'
#
loop_
_entity.id
_entity.type
_entity.pdbx_description
1 polymer ?
#
loop_
_entity_poly.entity_id
_entity_poly.type
_entity_poly.pdbx_seq_one_letter_code
_entity_poly.pdbx_strand_id
1 'polypeptide(L)'
;MAYEVDNLTLAEATRHAPFVDYARCVDNSQRPFNHVGDWPEQDQLYPVRVVDSRTEGIALVHVLGFQGEAPFYNAFAPHRFEVLLTVWLN
;
A
#
# COMPACT_ATOMS: atom_id res chain seq x y z
N MET A 1 4.99 9.88 -15.61
CA MET A 1 5.40 8.96 -14.53
C MET A 1 4.21 8.79 -13.61
N ALA A 2 3.47 7.69 -13.76
CA ALA A 2 2.13 7.46 -13.16
C ALA A 2 2.16 6.66 -11.84
N TYR A 3 3.34 6.24 -11.36
CA TYR A 3 3.50 5.28 -10.26
C TYR A 3 3.12 5.75 -8.86
N GLU A 4 2.72 7.01 -8.72
CA GLU A 4 2.17 7.53 -7.45
C GLU A 4 0.75 7.02 -7.21
N VAL A 5 -0.01 6.86 -8.30
CA VAL A 5 -1.38 6.35 -8.23
C VAL A 5 -1.41 4.85 -8.50
N ASP A 6 -0.55 4.30 -9.35
CA ASP A 6 -0.60 2.87 -9.66
C ASP A 6 -0.01 2.00 -8.53
N ASN A 7 -0.76 1.01 -8.08
CA ASN A 7 -0.23 -0.05 -7.23
C ASN A 7 0.64 -1.00 -8.05
N LEU A 8 1.82 -1.34 -7.54
CA LEU A 8 2.72 -2.29 -8.18
C LEU A 8 2.41 -3.72 -7.73
N THR A 9 2.69 -4.67 -8.60
CA THR A 9 2.89 -6.05 -8.17
C THR A 9 4.16 -6.15 -7.30
N LEU A 10 4.27 -7.20 -6.50
CA LEU A 10 5.48 -7.48 -5.74
C LEU A 10 6.72 -7.60 -6.65
N ALA A 11 6.58 -8.25 -7.81
CA ALA A 11 7.67 -8.44 -8.76
C ALA A 11 8.14 -7.13 -9.42
N GLU A 12 7.25 -6.15 -9.58
CA GLU A 12 7.63 -4.82 -10.07
C GLU A 12 8.27 -3.99 -8.97
N ALA A 13 7.75 -4.06 -7.74
CA ALA A 13 8.31 -3.35 -6.59
C ALA A 13 9.78 -3.75 -6.30
N THR A 14 10.10 -5.05 -6.38
CA THR A 14 11.46 -5.57 -6.16
C THR A 14 12.46 -5.15 -7.25
N ARG A 15 11.98 -4.70 -8.41
CA ARG A 15 12.82 -4.09 -9.46
C ARG A 15 13.02 -2.59 -9.26
N HIS A 16 12.12 -1.95 -8.52
CA HIS A 16 12.12 -0.51 -8.29
C HIS A 16 12.98 -0.12 -7.07
N ALA A 17 13.03 -0.95 -6.03
CA ALA A 17 13.80 -0.70 -4.82
C ALA A 17 14.57 -1.97 -4.38
N PRO A 18 15.76 -1.83 -3.76
CA PRO A 18 16.54 -2.96 -3.25
C PRO A 18 15.99 -3.52 -1.93
N PHE A 19 14.75 -3.16 -1.56
CA PHE A 19 14.10 -3.61 -0.34
C PHE A 19 12.58 -3.75 -0.56
N VAL A 20 11.93 -4.47 0.36
CA VAL A 20 10.48 -4.55 0.50
C VAL A 20 10.13 -4.29 1.96
N ASP A 21 9.25 -3.33 2.19
CA ASP A 21 8.68 -3.10 3.52
C ASP A 21 7.48 -4.03 3.75
N TYR A 22 7.31 -4.45 5.00
CA TYR A 22 6.17 -5.20 5.45
C TYR A 22 5.47 -4.46 6.56
N ALA A 23 4.16 -4.27 6.41
CA ALA A 23 3.33 -3.60 7.38
C ALA A 23 2.15 -4.46 7.77
N ARG A 24 1.79 -4.39 9.05
CA ARG A 24 0.59 -5.03 9.60
C ARG A 24 -0.57 -4.06 9.53
N CYS A 25 -1.74 -4.52 9.08
CA CYS A 25 -2.95 -3.72 9.19
C CYS A 25 -3.40 -3.67 10.66
N VAL A 26 -3.48 -2.47 11.22
CA VAL A 26 -3.91 -2.22 12.61
C VAL A 26 -5.29 -1.57 12.69
N ASP A 27 -5.82 -1.08 11.57
CA ASP A 27 -7.18 -0.56 11.46
C ASP A 27 -7.79 -0.87 10.07
N ASN A 28 -8.58 -1.94 10.02
CA ASN A 28 -9.39 -2.29 8.85
C ASN A 28 -10.83 -1.74 8.88
N SER A 29 -11.15 -0.90 9.85
CA SER A 29 -12.50 -0.39 10.06
C SER A 29 -12.87 0.68 9.03
N GLN A 30 -14.17 1.02 8.97
CA GLN A 30 -14.67 2.10 8.10
C GLN A 30 -14.28 1.94 6.62
N ARG A 31 -14.41 0.71 6.08
CA ARG A 31 -14.36 0.50 4.63
C ARG A 31 -15.41 1.41 3.97
N PRO A 32 -15.01 2.35 3.10
CA PRO A 32 -15.96 3.22 2.43
C PRO A 32 -16.97 2.41 1.63
N PHE A 33 -18.25 2.80 1.66
CA PHE A 33 -19.31 2.08 0.94
C PHE A 33 -19.06 2.04 -0.58
N ASN A 34 -18.40 3.05 -1.11
CA ASN A 34 -18.01 3.17 -2.51
C ASN A 34 -16.61 2.60 -2.82
N HIS A 35 -15.97 1.89 -1.89
CA HIS A 35 -14.66 1.27 -2.11
C HIS A 35 -14.79 0.05 -3.03
N VAL A 36 -14.07 0.08 -4.16
CA VAL A 36 -14.01 -1.01 -5.13
C VAL A 36 -12.61 -1.61 -5.12
N GLY A 37 -12.53 -2.93 -4.93
CA GLY A 37 -11.28 -3.68 -4.89
C GLY A 37 -10.99 -4.32 -3.53
N ASP A 38 -9.74 -4.75 -3.40
CA ASP A 38 -9.23 -5.39 -2.19
C ASP A 38 -9.24 -4.44 -0.99
N TRP A 39 -9.39 -5.02 0.19
CA TRP A 39 -9.39 -4.31 1.46
C TRP A 39 -8.55 -5.10 2.47
N PRO A 40 -7.69 -4.45 3.26
CA PRO A 40 -6.83 -5.16 4.19
C PRO A 40 -7.63 -5.79 5.32
N GLU A 41 -7.13 -6.90 5.84
CA GLU A 41 -7.68 -7.59 7.00
C GLU A 41 -6.89 -7.21 8.25
N GLN A 42 -7.59 -7.05 9.38
CA GLN A 42 -6.99 -6.71 10.67
C GLN A 42 -5.91 -7.74 11.06
N ASP A 43 -4.79 -7.24 11.59
CA ASP A 43 -3.63 -7.99 12.06
C ASP A 43 -2.87 -8.79 10.99
N GLN A 44 -3.30 -8.73 9.73
CA GLN A 44 -2.60 -9.38 8.63
C GLN A 44 -1.38 -8.56 8.19
N LEU A 45 -0.27 -9.27 7.90
CA LEU A 45 0.97 -8.70 7.41
C LEU A 45 0.98 -8.67 5.88
N TYR A 46 1.34 -7.53 5.31
CA TYR A 46 1.38 -7.31 3.88
C TYR A 46 2.72 -6.71 3.42
N PRO A 47 3.23 -7.09 2.24
CA PRO A 47 4.27 -6.31 1.58
C PRO A 47 3.69 -4.99 1.10
N VAL A 48 4.37 -3.87 1.37
CA VAL A 48 3.86 -2.53 1.08
C VAL A 48 4.90 -1.65 0.39
N ARG A 49 4.41 -0.59 -0.24
CA ARG A 49 5.19 0.59 -0.61
C ARG A 49 4.58 1.82 0.04
N VAL A 50 5.42 2.64 0.65
CA VAL A 50 5.02 3.97 1.14
C VAL A 50 5.44 5.00 0.10
N VAL A 51 4.50 5.82 -0.36
CA VAL A 51 4.73 6.84 -1.39
C VAL A 51 4.16 8.17 -0.90
N ASP A 52 4.90 9.25 -1.07
CA ASP A 52 4.41 10.59 -0.75
C ASP A 52 3.33 11.01 -1.75
N SER A 53 2.14 11.37 -1.24
CA SER A 53 1.09 11.96 -2.08
C SER A 53 1.49 13.36 -2.54
N ARG A 54 1.51 13.58 -3.85
CA ARG A 54 1.72 14.89 -4.48
C ARG A 54 0.51 15.80 -4.37
N THR A 55 -0.69 15.24 -4.18
CA THR A 55 -1.92 16.01 -4.02
C THR A 55 -2.26 16.34 -2.58
N GLU A 56 -2.02 15.41 -1.65
CA GLU A 56 -2.49 15.54 -0.27
C GLU A 56 -1.38 15.86 0.74
N GLY A 57 -0.11 15.75 0.33
CA GLY A 57 1.05 16.03 1.20
C GLY A 57 1.19 15.06 2.37
N ILE A 58 0.50 13.92 2.32
CA ILE A 58 0.59 12.83 3.29
C ILE A 58 1.17 11.58 2.62
N ALA A 59 1.83 10.74 3.40
CA ALA A 59 2.28 9.43 2.93
C ALA A 59 1.10 8.50 2.69
N LEU A 60 1.11 7.77 1.58
CA LEU A 60 0.13 6.75 1.22
C LEU A 60 0.78 5.37 1.27
N VAL A 61 0.03 4.39 1.77
CA VAL A 61 0.45 2.99 1.83
C VAL A 61 -0.22 2.22 0.71
N HIS A 62 0.57 1.65 -0.19
CA HIS A 62 0.12 0.73 -1.23
C HIS A 62 0.44 -0.70 -0.81
N VAL A 63 -0.58 -1.54 -0.68
CA VAL A 63 -0.39 -2.98 -0.41
C VAL A 63 -0.06 -3.69 -1.72
N LEU A 64 1.16 -4.21 -1.85
CA LEU A 64 1.63 -4.78 -3.11
C LEU A 64 0.77 -5.98 -3.55
N GLY A 65 0.29 -5.93 -4.79
CA GLY A 65 -0.57 -6.96 -5.37
C GLY A 65 -2.07 -6.78 -5.14
N PHE A 66 -2.50 -5.82 -4.30
CA PHE A 66 -3.92 -5.47 -4.19
C PHE A 66 -4.43 -4.79 -5.47
N GLN A 67 -5.66 -5.11 -5.88
CA GLN A 67 -6.32 -4.60 -7.08
C GLN A 67 -7.51 -3.72 -6.72
N GLY A 68 -7.54 -2.51 -7.27
CA GLY A 68 -8.60 -1.52 -7.08
C GLY A 68 -8.78 -0.70 -8.34
N GLU A 69 -10.02 -0.32 -8.64
CA GLU A 69 -10.33 0.50 -9.80
C GLU A 69 -10.14 1.99 -9.49
N ALA A 70 -9.93 2.79 -10.53
CA ALA A 70 -9.84 4.25 -10.40
C ALA A 70 -11.13 4.82 -9.76
N PRO A 71 -11.05 5.91 -8.97
CA PRO A 71 -9.88 6.78 -8.80
C PRO A 71 -8.96 6.41 -7.62
N PHE A 72 -9.32 5.40 -6.81
CA PHE A 72 -8.58 5.02 -5.62
C PHE A 72 -7.94 3.64 -5.84
N TYR A 73 -6.75 3.64 -6.44
CA TYR A 73 -5.97 2.45 -6.84
C TYR A 73 -5.44 1.60 -5.67
N ASN A 74 -6.22 1.42 -4.59
CA ASN A 74 -5.84 0.79 -3.32
C ASN A 74 -4.63 1.45 -2.64
N ALA A 75 -4.64 2.77 -2.61
CA ALA A 75 -3.81 3.56 -1.71
C ALA A 75 -4.56 3.75 -0.38
N PHE A 76 -3.88 3.52 0.74
CA PHE A 76 -4.46 3.59 2.07
C PHE A 76 -3.78 4.65 2.93
N ALA A 77 -4.55 5.21 3.85
CA ALA A 77 -4.04 6.15 4.83
C ALA A 77 -3.02 5.46 5.78
N PRO A 78 -1.97 6.17 6.21
CA PRO A 78 -0.84 5.56 6.91
C PRO A 78 -1.20 5.05 8.31
N HIS A 79 -2.19 5.66 8.98
CA HIS A 79 -2.63 5.22 10.31
C HIS A 79 -3.23 3.81 10.34
N ARG A 80 -3.63 3.26 9.18
CA ARG A 80 -4.18 1.90 9.08
C ARG A 80 -3.13 0.81 9.18
N PHE A 81 -1.85 1.18 9.06
CA PHE A 81 -0.75 0.25 8.97
C PHE A 81 0.38 0.61 9.93
N GLU A 82 0.97 -0.42 10.52
CA GLU A 82 2.20 -0.33 11.29
C GLU A 82 3.32 -1.04 10.50
N VAL A 83 4.34 -0.30 10.06
CA VAL A 83 5.50 -0.89 9.38
C VAL A 83 6.34 -1.64 10.41
N LEU A 84 6.54 -2.94 10.20
CA LEU A 84 7.22 -3.81 11.15
C LEU A 84 8.63 -4.22 10.67
N LEU A 85 8.80 -4.39 9.35
CA LEU A 85 10.03 -4.94 8.78
C LEU A 85 10.39 -4.22 7.49
N THR A 86 11.69 -4.08 7.25
CA THR A 86 12.27 -3.79 5.93
C THR A 86 13.18 -4.96 5.56
N VAL A 87 12.85 -5.67 4.49
CA VAL A 87 13.63 -6.80 3.96
C VAL A 87 14.46 -6.30 2.78
N TRP A 88 15.78 -6.34 2.93
CA TRP A 88 16.72 -6.01 1.85
C TRP A 88 16.92 -7.22 0.93
N LEU A 89 16.95 -6.99 -0.38
CA LEU A 89 16.89 -8.04 -1.42
C LEU A 89 18.26 -8.50 -1.93
N ASN A 90 19.35 -8.09 -1.25
CA ASN A 90 20.73 -8.34 -1.63
C ASN A 90 21.45 -9.32 -0.69
#